data_AF-A0A7C6SZU5-F1
#
_entry.id   AF-A0A7C6SZU5-F1
#
_cell.length_a   1.000
_cell.length_b   1.000
_cell.length_c   1.000
_cell.angle_alpha   90.00
_cell.angle_beta   90.00
_cell.angle_gamma   90.00
#
_symmetry.space_group_name_H-M   'P 1'
#
loop_
_entity.id
_entity.type
_entity.pdbx_description
1 polymer ?
#
loop_
_entity_poly.entity_id
_entity_poly.type
_entity_poly.pdbx_seq_one_letter_code
_entity_poly.pdbx_strand_id
1 'polypeptide(L)' 'MEGKWKKLFGPVITIGFVLAYFIFILVQWTSVPLQGFGKFIGFAIPLGLMGVAVYVLVERIQEIRSGEEDDLSKY' A
#
# COMPACT_ATOMS: atom_id res chain seq x y z
N MET A 1 -9.37 -4.57 26.93
CA MET A 1 -8.37 -4.79 25.85
C MET A 1 -9.11 -4.84 24.54
N GLU A 2 -9.23 -3.72 23.83
CA GLU A 2 -9.69 -3.79 22.44
C GLU A 2 -8.75 -4.72 21.66
N GLY A 3 -9.30 -5.69 20.93
CA GLY A 3 -8.47 -6.63 20.19
C GLY A 3 -7.58 -5.88 19.22
N LYS A 4 -6.26 -6.07 19.28
CA LYS A 4 -5.25 -5.42 18.42
C LYS A 4 -5.63 -5.42 16.91
N TRP A 5 -6.40 -6.42 16.49
CA TRP A 5 -6.99 -6.55 15.15
C TRP A 5 -7.91 -5.40 14.73
N LYS A 6 -8.63 -4.75 15.65
CA LYS A 6 -9.50 -3.60 15.33
C LYS A 6 -8.69 -2.40 14.82
N LYS A 7 -7.49 -2.19 15.36
CA LYS A 7 -6.59 -1.09 14.92
C LYS A 7 -6.01 -1.32 13.52
N LEU A 8 -5.96 -2.57 13.04
CA LEU A 8 -5.43 -2.93 11.73
C LEU A 8 -6.48 -2.91 10.61
N PHE A 9 -7.77 -2.95 10.94
CA PHE A 9 -8.84 -3.07 9.95
C PHE A 9 -8.82 -1.90 8.94
N GLY A 10 -8.75 -0.67 9.43
CA GLY A 10 -8.66 0.53 8.58
C GLY A 10 -7.44 0.50 7.64
N PRO A 11 -6.21 0.43 8.17
CA PRO A 11 -5.00 0.37 7.34
C PRO A 11 -5.00 -0.76 6.30
N VAL A 12 -5.41 -1.97 6.68
CA VAL A 12 -5.44 -3.13 5.77
C VAL A 12 -6.42 -2.91 4.62
N ILE A 13 -7.62 -2.40 4.91
CA ILE A 13 -8.62 -2.13 3.86
C ILE A 13 -8.15 -1.03 2.92
N THR A 14 -7.66 0.08 3.48
CA THR A 14 -7.13 1.19 2.68
C THR A 14 -6.03 0.71 1.74
N ILE A 15 -5.08 -0.08 2.24
CA ILE A 15 -3.99 -0.62 1.42
C ILE A 15 -4.52 -1.64 0.41
N GLY A 16 -5.49 -2.47 0.76
CA GLY A 16 -6.17 -3.35 -0.19
C GLY A 16 -6.76 -2.59 -1.38
N PHE A 17 -7.44 -1.45 -1.14
CA PHE A 17 -7.95 -0.59 -2.20
C PHE A 17 -6.83 0.05 -3.04
N VAL A 18 -5.77 0.54 -2.41
CA VAL A 18 -4.61 1.12 -3.11
C VAL A 18 -3.94 0.08 -4.02
N LEU A 19 -3.73 -1.15 -3.52
CA LEU A 19 -3.15 -2.23 -4.31
C LEU A 19 -4.07 -2.63 -5.47
N ALA A 20 -5.38 -2.77 -5.24
CA ALA A 20 -6.34 -3.06 -6.28
C ALA A 20 -6.36 -1.98 -7.38
N TYR A 21 -6.32 -0.70 -6.99
CA TYR A 21 -6.25 0.43 -7.90
C TYR A 21 -4.96 0.44 -8.73
N PHE A 22 -3.79 0.19 -8.12
CA PHE A 22 -2.54 0.12 -8.87
C PHE A 22 -2.47 -1.11 -9.78
N ILE A 23 -2.98 -2.27 -9.36
CA ILE A 23 -3.11 -3.43 -10.24
C ILE A 23 -3.99 -3.10 -11.44
N PHE A 24 -5.12 -2.42 -11.22
CA PHE A 24 -5.98 -1.96 -12.31
C PHE A 24 -5.21 -1.04 -13.27
N ILE A 25 -4.45 -0.06 -12.78
CA ILE A 25 -3.59 0.80 -13.60
C ILE A 25 -2.59 -0.03 -14.41
N LEU A 26 -1.91 -0.99 -13.78
CA LEU A 26 -0.90 -1.83 -14.44
C LEU A 26 -1.52 -2.66 -15.57
N VAL A 27 -2.74 -3.17 -15.37
CA VAL A 27 -3.51 -3.86 -16.41
C VAL A 27 -3.83 -2.91 -17.55
N GLN A 28 -4.35 -1.70 -17.28
CA GLN A 28 -4.63 -0.72 -18.35
C GLN A 28 -3.37 -0.29 -19.10
N TRP A 29 -2.23 -0.18 -18.41
CA TRP A 29 -0.94 0.18 -19.00
C TRP A 29 -0.46 -0.83 -20.05
N THR A 30 -0.87 -2.10 -19.96
CA THR A 30 -0.55 -3.11 -21.00
C THR A 30 -1.08 -2.73 -22.38
N SER A 31 -2.23 -2.06 -22.43
CA SER A 31 -2.92 -1.63 -23.66
C SER A 31 -2.35 -0.36 -24.29
N VAL A 32 -1.41 0.32 -23.62
CA VAL A 32 -0.79 1.54 -24.15
C VAL A 32 0.23 1.15 -25.25
N PRO A 33 0.12 1.69 -26.47
CA PRO A 33 0.99 1.37 -27.60
C PRO A 33 2.32 2.14 -27.53
N LEU A 34 3.03 2.05 -26.40
CA LEU A 34 4.39 2.56 -26.23
C LEU A 34 5.39 1.53 -26.74
N GLN A 35 6.38 1.99 -27.51
CA GLN A 35 7.49 1.18 -28.00
C GLN A 35 8.75 1.41 -27.16
N GLY A 36 9.58 0.38 -27.00
CA GLY A 36 10.87 0.47 -26.30
C GLY A 36 10.77 0.65 -24.78
N PHE A 37 11.80 1.25 -24.18
CA PHE A 37 11.98 1.29 -22.72
C PHE A 37 10.95 2.14 -21.95
N GLY A 38 10.24 3.05 -22.62
CA GLY A 38 9.24 3.92 -21.98
C GLY A 38 8.08 3.15 -21.32
N LYS A 39 7.80 1.92 -21.80
CA LYS A 39 6.76 1.07 -21.22
C LYS A 39 7.14 0.56 -19.82
N PHE A 40 8.42 0.34 -19.54
CA PHE A 40 8.88 -0.15 -18.22
C PHE A 40 8.78 0.91 -17.13
N ILE A 41 8.99 2.19 -17.47
CA ILE A 41 8.87 3.30 -16.50
C ILE A 41 7.46 3.35 -15.92
N GLY A 42 6.43 3.17 -16.77
CA GLY A 42 5.04 3.15 -16.30
C GLY A 42 4.66 1.92 -15.48
N PHE A 43 5.43 0.82 -15.53
CA PHE A 43 5.29 -0.29 -14.58
C PHE A 43 6.08 -0.03 -13.29
N ALA A 44 7.26 0.57 -13.38
CA ALA A 44 8.15 0.79 -12.24
C ALA A 44 7.52 1.69 -11.17
N ILE A 45 6.85 2.78 -11.59
CA ILE A 45 6.26 3.75 -10.65
C ILE A 45 5.15 3.11 -9.80
N PRO A 46 4.08 2.50 -10.36
CA PRO A 46 3.02 1.91 -9.53
C PRO A 46 3.54 0.74 -8.69
N LEU A 47 4.46 -0.09 -9.23
CA LEU A 47 5.06 -1.18 -8.45
C LEU A 47 5.87 -0.66 -7.26
N GLY A 48 6.64 0.40 -7.44
CA GLY A 48 7.36 1.06 -6.34
C GLY A 48 6.40 1.57 -5.26
N LEU A 49 5.31 2.24 -5.67
CA LEU A 49 4.30 2.74 -4.73
C LEU A 49 3.55 1.62 -4.01
N MET A 50 3.25 0.50 -4.69
CA MET A 50 2.70 -0.70 -4.05
C MET A 50 3.66 -1.26 -2.99
N GLY A 51 4.96 -1.32 -3.30
CA GLY A 51 5.99 -1.74 -2.35
C GLY A 51 6.04 -0.84 -1.10
N VAL A 52 6.02 0.48 -1.29
CA VAL A 52 5.99 1.46 -0.19
C VAL A 52 4.70 1.31 0.64
N ALA A 53 3.54 1.13 0.00
CA ALA A 53 2.29 0.93 0.71
C ALA A 53 2.35 -0.32 1.61
N VAL A 54 2.85 -1.45 1.07
CA VAL A 54 3.03 -2.67 1.86
C VAL A 54 4.04 -2.48 2.99
N TYR A 55 5.15 -1.78 2.75
CA TYR A 55 6.14 -1.47 3.77
C TYR A 55 5.53 -0.70 4.94
N VAL A 56 4.75 0.36 4.66
CA VAL A 56 4.03 1.14 5.68
C VAL A 56 3.04 0.27 6.47
N LEU A 57 2.34 -0.67 5.82
CA LEU A 57 1.47 -1.61 6.53
C LEU A 57 2.25 -2.47 7.52
N VAL A 58 3.43 -2.94 7.11
CA VAL A 58 4.29 -3.79 7.94
C VAL A 58 4.77 -3.00 9.16
N GLU A 59 5.23 -1.75 8.98
CA GLU A 59 5.61 -0.88 10.10
C GLU A 59 4.44 -0.70 11.08
N ARG A 60 3.23 -0.39 10.60
CA ARG A 60 2.06 -0.25 11.48
C ARG A 60 1.69 -1.53 12.20
N ILE A 61 1.82 -2.69 11.56
CA ILE A 61 1.64 -3.99 12.21
C ILE A 61 2.69 -4.19 13.31
N GLN A 62 3.94 -3.79 13.07
CA GLN A 62 5.02 -3.89 14.04
C GLN A 62 4.80 -2.96 15.24
N GLU A 63 4.42 -1.71 15.03
CA GLU A 63 4.10 -0.73 16.08
C GLU A 63 2.93 -1.20 16.98
N ILE A 64 1.82 -1.65 16.38
CA ILE A 64 0.67 -2.17 17.14
C ILE A 64 1.07 -3.44 17.94
N ARG A 65 2.03 -4.22 17.43
CA ARG A 65 2.55 -5.41 18.12
C ARG A 65 3.52 -5.03 19.24
N SER A 66 4.44 -4.09 19.01
CA SER A 66 5.42 -3.58 19.98
C SER A 66 4.74 -2.89 21.16
N GLY A 67 3.52 -2.37 20.94
CA GLY A 67 2.80 -1.63 21.96
C GLY A 67 3.30 -0.19 22.08
N GLU A 68 4.11 0.28 21.13
CA GLU A 68 4.24 1.70 20.86
C GLU A 68 2.85 2.21 20.50
N GLU A 69 2.29 3.04 21.37
CA GLU A 69 1.05 3.72 21.05
C GLU A 69 1.37 4.69 19.92
N ASP A 70 0.75 4.45 18.76
CA ASP A 70 0.66 5.44 17.69
C ASP A 70 -0.01 6.70 18.27
N ASP A 71 0.83 7.63 18.71
CA ASP A 71 0.49 8.87 19.43
C ASP A 71 -0.34 9.84 18.58
N LEU A 72 -0.66 9.48 17.33
CA LEU A 72 -1.67 10.14 16.49
C LEU A 72 -3.06 10.19 17.15
N SER A 73 -3.32 9.37 18.18
CA SER A 73 -4.55 9.47 18.97
C SER A 73 -4.69 10.75 19.81
N LYS A 74 -3.63 11.57 19.91
CA LYS A 74 -3.59 12.82 20.69
C LYS A 74 -3.88 14.11 19.90
N TYR A 75 -4.17 14.01 18.60
CA TYR A 75 -4.44 15.17 17.74
C TYR A 75 -5.88 15.16 17.20
#